data_AF-A0A926Y136-F1
#
_entry.id   AF-A0A926Y136-F1
#
_cell.length_a   1.000
_cell.length_b   1.000
_cell.length_c   1.000
_cell.angle_alpha   90.00
_cell.angle_beta   90.00
_cell.angle_gamma   90.00
#
_symmetry.space_group_name_H-M   'P 1'
#
loop_
_entity.id
_entity.type
_entity.pdbx_description
1 polymer ?
#
loop_
_entity_poly.entity_id
_entity_poly.type
_entity_poly.pdbx_seq_one_letter_code
_entity_poly.pdbx_strand_id
1 'polypeptide(L)'
;MADAFSYTIPANTFTDAETPNNLTLSVSGLPAGLSFVSPNTITGTASTMVGSPFTVTVVATDPDGLSVSTTFALTVQPRSSAITGVTMLDCNHISYLERRINFMVSFEATNGQPISLSVVNEATTITINEPYQLNVFTDNPVIVFKARQQGTPGEATFSYNWLALCANGNPRVDNPIPPQSATVGHAFSYTIPANTFTDAETPNSLSLSIVGLPAGLSFVAPRTITGTVSATASSFYSVTVTATDAGGGSISTILPLSVSPGSGCASMYTVKVGNWSDASVWSCGRIPVSTDVVTLNHAVSLSTNYQGLAQRVIYSQGGRLVMSSNSRLRLGGN
;
A
#
# COMPACT_ATOMS: atom_id res chain seq x y z
N MET A 1 -24.77 -19.83 17.06
CA MET A 1 -25.52 -21.05 17.45
C MET A 1 -26.71 -20.65 18.30
N ALA A 2 -27.84 -21.36 18.24
CA ALA A 2 -28.97 -21.07 19.12
C ALA A 2 -28.62 -21.42 20.57
N ASP A 3 -29.02 -20.57 21.52
CA ASP A 3 -28.62 -20.71 22.92
C ASP A 3 -29.44 -21.82 23.62
N ALA A 4 -28.77 -22.57 24.50
CA ALA A 4 -29.44 -23.56 25.32
C ALA A 4 -30.40 -22.87 26.30
N PHE A 5 -31.65 -23.32 26.32
CA PHE A 5 -32.69 -22.86 27.22
C PHE A 5 -32.92 -23.90 28.32
N SER A 6 -33.04 -23.45 29.56
CA SER A 6 -33.48 -24.28 30.68
C SER A 6 -34.34 -23.44 31.61
N TYR A 7 -35.54 -23.96 31.91
CA TYR A 7 -36.49 -23.33 32.81
C TYR A 7 -37.11 -24.38 33.72
N THR A 8 -36.90 -24.24 35.02
CA THR A 8 -37.56 -25.05 36.04
C THR A 8 -38.87 -24.40 36.43
N ILE A 9 -39.96 -25.13 36.28
CA ILE A 9 -41.29 -24.72 36.75
C ILE A 9 -41.22 -24.63 38.27
N PRO A 10 -41.56 -23.47 38.87
CA PRO A 10 -41.52 -23.29 40.33
C PRO A 10 -42.35 -24.36 41.06
N ALA A 11 -41.83 -24.90 42.16
CA ALA A 11 -42.47 -25.99 42.91
C ALA A 11 -43.86 -25.63 43.47
N ASN A 12 -44.12 -24.34 43.63
CA ASN A 12 -45.35 -23.75 44.15
C ASN A 12 -46.25 -23.15 43.04
N THR A 13 -46.02 -23.50 41.77
CA THR A 13 -46.93 -23.13 40.68
C THR A 13 -48.30 -23.82 40.83
N PHE A 14 -48.32 -25.02 41.41
CA PHE A 14 -49.53 -25.77 41.73
C PHE A 14 -49.42 -26.31 43.16
N THR A 15 -50.56 -26.42 43.84
CA THR A 15 -50.65 -26.99 45.18
C THR A 15 -51.89 -27.86 45.26
N ASP A 16 -51.76 -29.00 45.93
CA ASP A 16 -52.83 -29.95 46.17
C ASP A 16 -52.90 -30.24 47.66
N ALA A 17 -54.09 -30.13 48.27
CA ALA A 17 -54.22 -30.24 49.72
C ALA A 17 -54.19 -31.70 50.18
N GLU A 18 -54.67 -32.61 49.33
CA GLU A 18 -54.80 -34.03 49.57
C GLU A 18 -53.48 -34.78 49.30
N THR A 19 -52.75 -34.36 48.26
CA THR A 19 -51.55 -35.03 47.71
C THR A 19 -50.41 -34.06 47.38
N PRO A 20 -49.93 -33.25 48.35
CA PRO A 20 -49.02 -32.11 48.11
C PRO A 20 -47.67 -32.44 47.45
N ASN A 21 -47.26 -33.71 47.41
CA ASN A 21 -45.98 -34.15 46.84
C ASN A 21 -46.14 -35.11 45.64
N ASN A 22 -47.35 -35.27 45.11
CA ASN A 22 -47.65 -36.32 44.13
C ASN A 22 -48.36 -35.80 42.87
N LEU A 23 -48.06 -34.56 42.48
CA LEU A 23 -48.53 -33.98 41.23
C LEU A 23 -47.64 -34.41 40.06
N THR A 24 -48.27 -34.84 38.97
CA THR A 24 -47.59 -35.09 37.70
C THR A 24 -47.82 -33.91 36.76
N LEU A 25 -46.73 -33.35 36.22
CA LEU A 25 -46.81 -32.24 35.28
C LEU A 25 -46.75 -32.73 33.83
N SER A 26 -47.54 -32.09 32.96
CA SER A 26 -47.41 -32.17 31.51
C SER A 26 -47.38 -30.77 30.90
N VAL A 27 -46.66 -30.62 29.79
CA VAL A 27 -46.45 -29.33 29.13
C VAL A 27 -46.75 -29.45 27.64
N SER A 28 -47.47 -28.47 27.09
CA SER A 28 -47.79 -28.36 25.67
C SER A 28 -47.60 -26.93 25.15
N GLY A 29 -47.61 -26.76 23.82
CA GLY A 29 -47.40 -25.44 23.20
C GLY A 29 -45.94 -24.96 23.15
N LEU A 30 -44.97 -25.86 23.38
CA LEU A 30 -43.55 -25.55 23.28
C LEU A 30 -43.13 -25.28 21.82
N PRO A 31 -42.21 -24.32 21.57
CA PRO A 31 -41.57 -24.17 20.27
C PRO A 31 -40.77 -25.42 19.90
N ALA A 32 -40.64 -25.67 18.59
CA ALA A 32 -39.83 -26.77 18.09
C ALA A 32 -38.40 -26.68 18.66
N GLY A 33 -37.87 -27.82 19.11
CA GLY A 33 -36.54 -27.92 19.72
C GLY A 33 -36.50 -27.73 21.25
N LEU A 34 -37.61 -27.31 21.87
CA LEU A 34 -37.78 -27.42 23.33
C LEU A 34 -38.61 -28.65 23.70
N SER A 35 -38.32 -29.24 24.85
CA SER A 35 -39.03 -30.38 25.41
C SER A 35 -39.20 -30.25 26.92
N PHE A 36 -40.23 -30.92 27.45
CA PHE A 36 -40.41 -31.07 28.87
C PHE A 36 -39.72 -32.35 29.37
N VAL A 37 -38.95 -32.19 30.43
CA VAL A 37 -38.25 -33.25 31.15
C VAL A 37 -38.83 -33.30 32.56
N SER A 38 -39.48 -34.43 32.85
CA SER A 38 -39.99 -34.73 34.18
C SER A 38 -38.87 -34.63 35.24
N PRO A 39 -39.15 -34.07 36.43
CA PRO A 39 -40.49 -33.74 36.95
C PRO A 39 -40.99 -32.33 36.64
N ASN A 40 -40.13 -31.38 36.26
CA ASN A 40 -40.53 -29.96 36.25
C ASN A 40 -39.67 -29.05 35.33
N THR A 41 -38.88 -29.58 34.41
CA THR A 41 -37.92 -28.77 33.65
C THR A 41 -38.28 -28.72 32.17
N ILE A 42 -38.37 -27.52 31.60
CA ILE A 42 -38.40 -27.31 30.15
C ILE A 42 -36.98 -27.01 29.70
N THR A 43 -36.47 -27.76 28.72
CA THR A 43 -35.08 -27.64 28.25
C THR A 43 -34.98 -27.81 26.74
N GLY A 44 -33.82 -27.47 26.18
CA GLY A 44 -33.48 -27.69 24.78
C GLY A 44 -33.01 -26.42 24.09
N THR A 45 -33.15 -26.38 22.77
CA THR A 45 -32.76 -25.23 21.95
C THR A 45 -33.86 -24.97 20.93
N ALA A 46 -34.50 -23.80 21.00
CA ALA A 46 -35.55 -23.45 20.06
C ALA A 46 -34.99 -23.40 18.62
N SER A 47 -35.60 -24.16 17.71
CA SER A 47 -35.18 -24.28 16.31
C SER A 47 -36.01 -23.42 15.35
N THR A 48 -37.03 -22.73 15.85
CA THR A 48 -37.89 -21.85 15.05
C THR A 48 -38.37 -20.65 15.85
N MET A 49 -38.54 -19.53 15.15
CA MET A 49 -39.24 -18.35 15.65
C MET A 49 -40.65 -18.22 15.07
N VAL A 50 -41.01 -19.05 14.09
CA VAL A 50 -42.32 -19.02 13.44
C VAL A 50 -43.36 -19.45 14.47
N GLY A 51 -44.28 -18.55 14.81
CA GLY A 51 -45.27 -18.76 15.87
C GLY A 51 -44.92 -18.15 17.22
N SER A 52 -43.78 -17.45 17.35
CA SER A 52 -43.45 -16.64 18.53
C SER A 52 -44.38 -15.40 18.61
N PRO A 53 -44.93 -15.04 19.78
CA PRO A 53 -44.78 -15.71 21.07
C PRO A 53 -45.61 -17.01 21.17
N PHE A 54 -45.02 -18.04 21.79
CA PHE A 54 -45.67 -19.33 22.02
C PHE A 54 -46.46 -19.31 23.31
N THR A 55 -47.73 -19.70 23.27
CA THR A 55 -48.53 -19.93 24.49
C THR A 55 -48.24 -21.33 25.02
N VAL A 56 -47.45 -21.40 26.10
CA VAL A 56 -47.10 -22.66 26.75
C VAL A 56 -48.12 -22.95 27.85
N THR A 57 -48.70 -24.16 27.81
CA THR A 57 -49.67 -24.62 28.81
C THR A 57 -49.01 -25.68 29.69
N VAL A 58 -49.04 -25.46 30.99
CA VAL A 58 -48.61 -26.44 32.00
C VAL A 58 -49.86 -26.98 32.70
N VAL A 59 -50.00 -28.30 32.74
CA VAL A 59 -51.09 -29.01 33.42
C VAL A 59 -50.47 -29.78 34.57
N ALA A 60 -51.04 -29.64 35.77
CA ALA A 60 -50.76 -30.49 36.91
C ALA A 60 -51.94 -31.45 37.11
N THR A 61 -51.63 -32.73 37.28
CA THR A 61 -52.61 -33.81 37.50
C THR A 61 -52.29 -34.52 38.81
N ASP A 62 -53.30 -34.68 39.67
CA ASP A 62 -53.17 -35.44 40.92
C ASP A 62 -53.28 -36.96 40.68
N PRO A 63 -53.02 -37.81 41.69
CA PRO A 63 -53.15 -39.27 41.55
C PRO A 63 -54.57 -39.78 41.25
N ASP A 64 -55.59 -38.98 41.56
CA ASP A 64 -57.00 -39.28 41.29
C ASP A 64 -57.43 -38.85 39.87
N GLY A 65 -56.53 -38.21 39.12
CA GLY A 65 -56.71 -37.78 37.73
C GLY A 65 -57.34 -36.39 37.57
N LEU A 66 -57.61 -35.66 38.66
CA LEU A 66 -58.06 -34.28 38.58
C LEU A 66 -56.91 -33.40 38.13
N SER A 67 -57.21 -32.38 37.32
CA SER A 67 -56.18 -31.55 36.71
C SER A 67 -56.54 -30.07 36.73
N VAL A 68 -55.51 -29.24 36.88
CA VAL A 68 -55.57 -27.79 36.73
C VAL A 68 -54.45 -27.34 35.80
N SER A 69 -54.66 -26.25 35.09
CA SER A 69 -53.67 -25.72 34.16
C SER A 69 -53.41 -24.23 34.34
N THR A 70 -52.22 -23.81 33.95
CA THR A 70 -51.85 -22.40 33.78
C THR A 70 -51.11 -22.23 32.47
N THR A 71 -51.05 -20.99 31.97
CA THR A 71 -50.35 -20.67 30.74
C THR A 71 -49.36 -19.52 30.95
N PHE A 72 -48.31 -19.51 30.14
CA PHE A 72 -47.40 -18.36 30.02
C PHE A 72 -46.97 -18.17 28.56
N ALA A 73 -46.58 -16.95 28.22
CA ALA A 73 -46.04 -16.63 26.90
C ALA A 73 -44.52 -16.84 26.89
N LEU A 74 -44.03 -17.66 25.97
CA LEU A 74 -42.60 -17.85 25.69
C LEU A 74 -42.24 -17.17 24.38
N THR A 75 -41.46 -16.10 24.46
CA THR A 75 -40.97 -15.38 23.28
C THR A 75 -39.61 -15.91 22.87
N VAL A 76 -39.53 -16.54 21.70
CA VAL A 76 -38.25 -16.86 21.06
C VAL A 76 -37.77 -15.60 20.34
N GLN A 77 -36.65 -15.05 20.79
CA GLN A 77 -36.00 -13.91 20.17
C GLN A 77 -34.92 -14.39 19.19
N PRO A 78 -34.68 -13.64 18.10
CA PRO A 78 -33.52 -13.92 17.27
C PRO A 78 -32.26 -13.56 18.06
N ARG A 79 -31.18 -14.32 17.83
CA ARG A 79 -29.85 -13.91 18.29
C ARG A 79 -29.52 -12.57 17.62
N SER A 80 -29.04 -11.59 18.37
CA SER A 80 -28.52 -10.36 17.78
C SER A 80 -27.41 -10.73 16.81
N SER A 81 -27.53 -10.33 15.55
CA SER A 81 -26.45 -10.49 14.59
C SER A 81 -25.21 -9.80 15.17
N ALA A 82 -24.08 -10.49 15.24
CA ALA A 82 -22.80 -9.84 15.43
C ALA A 82 -22.12 -9.83 14.06
N ILE A 83 -21.65 -8.66 13.62
CA ILE A 83 -20.65 -8.60 12.56
C ILE A 83 -19.41 -9.28 13.15
N THR A 84 -18.98 -10.40 12.56
CA THR A 84 -17.83 -11.17 13.06
C THR A 84 -16.51 -10.61 12.58
N GLY A 85 -16.53 -9.86 11.49
CA GLY A 85 -15.34 -9.29 10.90
C GLY A 85 -15.64 -8.61 9.58
N VAL A 86 -14.76 -7.67 9.24
CA VAL A 86 -14.74 -6.99 7.94
C VAL A 86 -13.38 -7.28 7.32
N THR A 87 -13.38 -7.78 6.10
CA THR A 87 -12.15 -8.13 5.37
C THR A 87 -11.94 -7.13 4.24
N MET A 88 -10.85 -6.36 4.29
CA MET A 88 -10.43 -5.52 3.17
C MET A 88 -10.02 -6.40 1.99
N LEU A 89 -10.54 -6.10 0.81
CA LEU A 89 -10.09 -6.67 -0.45
C LEU A 89 -9.10 -5.73 -1.13
N ASP A 90 -9.43 -4.44 -1.19
CA ASP A 90 -8.54 -3.40 -1.72
C ASP A 90 -8.82 -2.04 -1.07
N CYS A 91 -7.87 -1.12 -1.27
CA CYS A 91 -7.96 0.27 -0.88
C CYS A 91 -7.38 1.16 -1.98
N ASN A 92 -8.25 1.71 -2.82
CA ASN A 92 -7.87 2.55 -3.95
C ASN A 92 -7.75 4.02 -3.52
N HIS A 93 -6.69 4.69 -3.99
CA HIS A 93 -6.56 6.13 -3.85
C HIS A 93 -7.47 6.87 -4.82
N ILE A 94 -8.19 7.88 -4.33
CA ILE A 94 -8.92 8.83 -5.18
C ILE A 94 -8.24 10.20 -5.13
N SER A 95 -7.98 10.72 -3.93
CA SER A 95 -7.35 12.02 -3.71
C SER A 95 -6.58 12.05 -2.39
N TYR A 96 -5.94 13.18 -2.07
CA TYR A 96 -5.22 13.36 -0.80
C TYR A 96 -6.09 13.05 0.44
N LEU A 97 -7.38 13.39 0.40
CA LEU A 97 -8.30 13.16 1.51
C LEU A 97 -9.24 11.98 1.33
N GLU A 98 -9.25 11.31 0.18
CA GLU A 98 -10.28 10.31 -0.16
C GLU A 98 -9.67 8.98 -0.61
N ARG A 99 -10.24 7.90 -0.11
CA ARG A 99 -9.93 6.52 -0.47
C ARG A 99 -11.22 5.79 -0.84
N ARG A 100 -11.11 4.73 -1.63
CA ARG A 100 -12.20 3.80 -1.93
C ARG A 100 -11.80 2.42 -1.47
N ILE A 101 -12.50 1.89 -0.49
CA ILE A 101 -12.28 0.54 0.02
C ILE A 101 -13.27 -0.43 -0.62
N ASN A 102 -12.78 -1.59 -1.06
CA ASN A 102 -13.63 -2.75 -1.36
C ASN A 102 -13.47 -3.79 -0.26
N PHE A 103 -14.57 -4.36 0.23
CA PHE A 103 -14.54 -5.25 1.40
C PHE A 103 -15.67 -6.28 1.38
N MET A 104 -15.48 -7.35 2.16
CA MET A 104 -16.54 -8.30 2.51
C MET A 104 -16.88 -8.16 4.00
N VAL A 105 -18.15 -8.38 4.35
CA VAL A 105 -18.60 -8.40 5.75
C VAL A 105 -19.00 -9.82 6.13
N SER A 106 -18.43 -10.32 7.21
CA SER A 106 -18.81 -11.61 7.78
C SER A 106 -19.79 -11.40 8.93
N PHE A 107 -20.80 -12.28 8.98
CA PHE A 107 -21.82 -12.29 10.01
C PHE A 107 -21.83 -13.64 10.73
N GLU A 108 -22.16 -13.65 12.03
CA GLU A 108 -22.63 -14.85 12.73
C GLU A 108 -23.88 -15.43 12.03
N ALA A 109 -24.30 -16.63 12.44
CA ALA A 109 -25.50 -17.29 11.92
C ALA A 109 -26.71 -16.33 11.83
N THR A 110 -27.26 -16.20 10.62
CA THR A 110 -28.33 -15.26 10.27
C THR A 110 -29.70 -15.92 10.41
N ASN A 111 -30.77 -15.15 10.63
CA ASN A 111 -32.15 -15.68 10.65
C ASN A 111 -32.72 -15.96 9.24
N GLY A 112 -31.89 -15.94 8.19
CA GLY A 112 -32.27 -16.09 6.79
C GLY A 112 -32.98 -14.87 6.17
N GLN A 113 -33.28 -13.82 6.93
CA GLN A 113 -33.87 -12.57 6.41
C GLN A 113 -32.78 -11.62 5.88
N PRO A 114 -33.14 -10.67 5.00
CA PRO A 114 -32.21 -9.66 4.48
C PRO A 114 -31.54 -8.83 5.59
N ILE A 115 -30.27 -8.47 5.35
CA ILE A 115 -29.46 -7.60 6.22
C ILE A 115 -29.29 -6.26 5.53
N SER A 116 -29.62 -5.16 6.22
CA SER A 116 -29.24 -3.82 5.79
C SER A 116 -27.96 -3.38 6.50
N LEU A 117 -26.93 -3.04 5.73
CA LEU A 117 -25.68 -2.47 6.21
C LEU A 117 -25.73 -0.95 6.08
N SER A 118 -25.18 -0.24 7.06
CA SER A 118 -24.96 1.20 7.04
C SER A 118 -23.64 1.52 7.71
N VAL A 119 -23.08 2.70 7.42
CA VAL A 119 -21.83 3.17 8.02
C VAL A 119 -22.11 4.48 8.72
N VAL A 120 -21.65 4.60 9.97
CA VAL A 120 -21.78 5.83 10.75
C VAL A 120 -20.71 6.83 10.31
N ASN A 121 -21.10 8.11 10.23
CA ASN A 121 -20.25 9.26 9.90
C ASN A 121 -19.74 9.35 8.45
N GLU A 122 -20.29 8.55 7.52
CA GLU A 122 -20.02 8.70 6.10
C GLU A 122 -21.33 8.71 5.30
N ALA A 123 -21.55 9.78 4.55
CA ALA A 123 -22.78 10.00 3.80
C ALA A 123 -22.68 9.36 2.40
N THR A 124 -22.70 8.04 2.31
CA THR A 124 -22.82 7.36 1.01
C THR A 124 -23.65 6.09 1.07
N THR A 125 -24.40 5.89 -0.01
CA THR A 125 -25.20 4.69 -0.29
C THR A 125 -24.24 3.54 -0.60
N ILE A 126 -24.25 2.49 0.24
CA ILE A 126 -23.51 1.26 -0.05
C ILE A 126 -24.18 0.61 -1.27
N THR A 127 -23.41 0.32 -2.33
CA THR A 127 -23.92 -0.49 -3.44
C THR A 127 -23.99 -1.95 -2.95
N ILE A 128 -25.19 -2.51 -2.89
CA ILE A 128 -25.53 -3.73 -2.13
C ILE A 128 -25.19 -5.02 -2.90
N ASN A 129 -24.09 -5.02 -3.64
CA ASN A 129 -23.65 -6.17 -4.42
C ASN A 129 -22.27 -6.55 -3.91
N GLU A 130 -22.16 -7.65 -3.18
CA GLU A 130 -20.86 -8.19 -2.74
C GLU A 130 -19.91 -8.35 -3.94
N PRO A 131 -18.65 -7.88 -3.84
CA PRO A 131 -18.04 -7.19 -2.69
C PRO A 131 -18.50 -5.73 -2.54
N TYR A 132 -18.67 -5.29 -1.29
CA TYR A 132 -19.10 -3.93 -0.97
C TYR A 132 -18.03 -2.90 -1.32
N GLN A 133 -18.46 -1.72 -1.77
CA GLN A 133 -17.60 -0.59 -2.09
C GLN A 133 -18.02 0.65 -1.29
N LEU A 134 -17.05 1.36 -0.73
CA LEU A 134 -17.27 2.58 0.04
C LEU A 134 -16.15 3.60 -0.22
N ASN A 135 -16.51 4.85 -0.49
CA ASN A 135 -15.58 5.96 -0.48
C ASN A 135 -15.52 6.53 0.94
N VAL A 136 -14.30 6.65 1.48
CA VAL A 136 -13.99 7.04 2.85
C VAL A 136 -13.01 8.21 2.86
N PHE A 137 -13.08 9.07 3.87
CA PHE A 137 -12.19 10.23 3.98
C PHE A 137 -11.13 10.05 5.06
N THR A 138 -9.87 10.41 4.76
CA THR A 138 -8.69 10.15 5.62
C THR A 138 -8.70 10.90 6.95
N ASP A 139 -9.61 11.86 7.13
CA ASP A 139 -9.86 12.57 8.38
C ASP A 139 -10.59 11.70 9.43
N ASN A 140 -11.23 10.62 9.00
CA ASN A 140 -11.89 9.66 9.87
C ASN A 140 -11.29 8.24 9.73
N PRO A 141 -10.23 7.90 10.49
CA PRO A 141 -9.51 6.62 10.32
C PRO A 141 -10.31 5.38 10.75
N VAL A 142 -11.38 5.55 11.52
CA VAL A 142 -12.22 4.47 12.03
C VAL A 142 -13.67 4.73 11.64
N ILE A 143 -14.23 3.82 10.86
CA ILE A 143 -15.66 3.81 10.54
C ILE A 143 -16.39 2.78 11.40
N VAL A 144 -17.68 2.99 11.62
CA VAL A 144 -18.51 2.02 12.36
C VAL A 144 -19.54 1.45 11.42
N PHE A 145 -19.42 0.15 11.14
CA PHE A 145 -20.44 -0.59 10.44
C PHE A 145 -21.61 -0.89 11.37
N LYS A 146 -22.81 -0.70 10.85
CA LYS A 146 -24.07 -1.01 11.48
C LYS A 146 -24.84 -1.96 10.59
N ALA A 147 -25.13 -3.15 11.10
CA ALA A 147 -25.96 -4.13 10.40
C ALA A 147 -27.27 -4.33 11.14
N ARG A 148 -28.38 -4.30 10.40
CA ARG A 148 -29.70 -4.60 10.92
C ARG A 148 -30.32 -5.73 10.13
N GLN A 149 -30.68 -6.80 10.82
CA GLN A 149 -31.40 -7.92 10.21
C GLN A 149 -32.90 -7.76 10.43
N GLN A 150 -33.69 -7.91 9.36
CA GLN A 150 -35.14 -7.80 9.45
C GLN A 150 -35.69 -8.83 10.46
N GLY A 151 -36.60 -8.40 11.33
CA GLY A 151 -37.19 -9.23 12.39
C GLY A 151 -36.35 -9.36 13.67
N THR A 152 -35.19 -8.71 13.76
CA THR A 152 -34.37 -8.65 14.99
C THR A 152 -34.50 -7.31 15.72
N PRO A 153 -34.67 -7.29 17.06
CA PRO A 153 -34.53 -6.07 17.83
C PRO A 153 -33.03 -5.73 17.99
N GLY A 154 -32.62 -4.57 17.45
CA GLY A 154 -31.26 -4.04 17.61
C GLY A 154 -30.45 -3.94 16.32
N GLU A 155 -29.26 -3.35 16.43
CA GLU A 155 -28.25 -3.25 15.37
C GLU A 155 -26.94 -3.85 15.86
N ALA A 156 -26.28 -4.63 15.02
CA ALA A 156 -24.90 -5.05 15.21
C ALA A 156 -23.98 -3.86 14.92
N THR A 157 -23.00 -3.60 15.77
CA THR A 157 -21.96 -2.58 15.50
C THR A 157 -20.59 -3.21 15.37
N PHE A 158 -19.77 -2.68 14.46
CA PHE A 158 -18.38 -3.10 14.30
C PHE A 158 -17.51 -1.90 13.93
N SER A 159 -16.57 -1.55 14.81
CA SER A 159 -15.58 -0.51 14.55
C SER A 159 -14.45 -1.05 13.68
N TYR A 160 -14.16 -0.35 12.58
CA TYR A 160 -13.19 -0.79 11.60
C TYR A 160 -12.19 0.32 11.31
N ASN A 161 -10.93 0.11 11.72
CA ASN A 161 -9.81 1.01 11.45
C ASN A 161 -9.30 0.78 10.02
N TRP A 162 -10.06 1.26 9.05
CA TRP A 162 -9.77 1.08 7.64
C TRP A 162 -8.45 1.74 7.24
N LEU A 163 -8.11 2.90 7.82
CA LEU A 163 -6.92 3.64 7.42
C LEU A 163 -5.63 2.90 7.81
N ALA A 164 -5.61 2.24 8.98
CA ALA A 164 -4.47 1.41 9.39
C ALA A 164 -4.25 0.21 8.46
N LEU A 165 -5.32 -0.33 7.87
CA LEU A 165 -5.24 -1.43 6.91
C LEU A 165 -4.83 -0.95 5.52
N CYS A 166 -5.22 0.28 5.13
CA CYS A 166 -4.69 0.93 3.92
C CYS A 166 -3.22 1.36 4.07
N ALA A 167 -2.73 1.61 5.29
CA ALA A 167 -1.38 2.13 5.55
C ALA A 167 -0.24 1.12 5.30
N ASN A 168 -0.55 -0.15 5.01
CA ASN A 168 0.43 -1.14 4.59
C ASN A 168 0.76 -1.09 3.08
N GLY A 169 0.12 -0.21 2.31
CA GLY A 169 0.24 -0.17 0.85
C GLY A 169 1.00 1.02 0.26
N ASN A 170 2.04 1.50 0.95
CA ASN A 170 3.05 2.33 0.30
C ASN A 170 4.15 1.45 -0.29
N PRO A 171 4.90 1.91 -1.31
CA PRO A 171 6.01 1.16 -1.83
C PRO A 171 7.09 1.07 -0.76
N ARG A 172 7.84 -0.03 -0.74
CA ARG A 172 8.99 -0.21 0.15
C ARG A 172 10.26 -0.44 -0.65
N VAL A 173 11.40 -0.20 0.01
CA VAL A 173 12.73 -0.53 -0.53
C VAL A 173 13.08 -1.95 -0.09
N ASP A 174 13.08 -2.89 -1.02
CA ASP A 174 13.47 -4.28 -0.75
C ASP A 174 14.98 -4.49 -0.94
N ASN A 175 15.55 -3.87 -1.99
CA ASN A 175 16.97 -4.01 -2.32
C ASN A 175 17.56 -2.63 -2.61
N PRO A 176 18.42 -2.09 -1.73
CA PRO A 176 19.11 -0.82 -1.99
C PRO A 176 19.93 -0.86 -3.28
N ILE A 177 20.05 0.31 -3.93
CA ILE A 177 20.81 0.43 -5.17
C ILE A 177 22.31 0.39 -4.85
N PRO A 178 23.09 -0.53 -5.45
CA PRO A 178 24.53 -0.60 -5.19
C PRO A 178 25.26 0.62 -5.78
N PRO A 179 26.39 1.05 -5.20
CA PRO A 179 27.21 2.14 -5.74
C PRO A 179 27.57 1.93 -7.21
N GLN A 180 27.51 3.01 -7.99
CA GLN A 180 27.89 3.04 -9.40
C GLN A 180 29.03 4.01 -9.65
N SER A 181 29.73 3.80 -10.76
CA SER A 181 30.80 4.68 -11.24
C SER A 181 30.53 5.12 -12.67
N ALA A 182 30.76 6.40 -12.96
CA ALA A 182 30.74 6.96 -14.31
C ALA A 182 32.06 7.72 -14.58
N THR A 183 32.35 7.91 -15.87
CA THR A 183 33.55 8.60 -16.33
C THR A 183 33.16 9.74 -17.25
N VAL A 184 33.67 10.96 -17.02
CA VAL A 184 33.33 12.12 -17.87
C VAL A 184 33.66 11.83 -19.34
N GLY A 185 32.78 12.25 -20.24
CA GLY A 185 32.93 12.04 -21.68
C GLY A 185 32.71 10.60 -22.16
N HIS A 186 32.40 9.66 -21.27
CA HIS A 186 32.04 8.29 -21.63
C HIS A 186 30.55 8.06 -21.44
N ALA A 187 29.98 7.23 -22.32
CA ALA A 187 28.58 6.84 -22.20
C ALA A 187 28.38 6.07 -20.89
N PHE A 188 27.31 6.41 -20.18
CA PHE A 188 26.84 5.74 -18.98
C PHE A 188 25.43 5.23 -19.23
N SER A 189 25.15 3.99 -18.82
CA SER A 189 23.81 3.42 -18.85
C SER A 189 23.65 2.52 -17.63
N TYR A 190 22.60 2.76 -16.85
CA TYR A 190 22.28 1.98 -15.67
C TYR A 190 20.77 1.76 -15.58
N THR A 191 20.35 0.51 -15.47
CA THR A 191 18.96 0.15 -15.25
C THR A 191 18.74 -0.15 -13.76
N ILE A 192 17.82 0.57 -13.13
CA ILE A 192 17.42 0.36 -11.74
C ILE A 192 16.81 -1.05 -11.61
N PRO A 193 17.35 -1.92 -10.75
CA PRO A 193 16.89 -3.30 -10.61
C PRO A 193 15.40 -3.42 -10.34
N ALA A 194 14.77 -4.45 -10.92
CA ALA A 194 13.32 -4.60 -10.88
C ALA A 194 12.76 -4.78 -9.45
N ASN A 195 13.58 -5.39 -8.59
CA ASN A 195 13.34 -5.69 -7.19
C ASN A 195 13.84 -4.60 -6.22
N THR A 196 14.21 -3.42 -6.71
CA THR A 196 14.61 -2.30 -5.83
C THR A 196 13.44 -1.86 -4.95
N PHE A 197 12.27 -1.75 -5.57
CA PHE A 197 11.03 -1.35 -4.94
C PHE A 197 9.96 -2.40 -5.17
N THR A 198 9.14 -2.61 -4.16
CA THR A 198 7.95 -3.46 -4.25
C THR A 198 6.78 -2.78 -3.58
N ASP A 199 5.60 -3.15 -4.03
CA ASP A 199 4.31 -2.67 -3.55
C ASP A 199 3.39 -3.89 -3.55
N ALA A 200 2.75 -4.19 -2.42
CA ALA A 200 1.99 -5.43 -2.29
C ALA A 200 0.64 -5.33 -3.02
N GLU A 201 0.13 -4.11 -3.17
CA GLU A 201 -1.19 -3.76 -3.66
C GLU A 201 -1.15 -3.53 -5.17
N THR A 202 -0.12 -2.83 -5.64
CA THR A 202 0.08 -2.43 -7.04
C THR A 202 1.45 -2.85 -7.60
N PRO A 203 1.80 -4.16 -7.55
CA PRO A 203 3.15 -4.65 -7.88
C PRO A 203 3.63 -4.32 -9.31
N ASN A 204 2.71 -3.95 -10.21
CA ASN A 204 3.00 -3.61 -11.60
C ASN A 204 2.76 -2.13 -11.95
N SER A 205 2.50 -1.25 -10.98
CA SER A 205 2.09 0.15 -11.21
C SER A 205 3.02 1.20 -10.60
N LEU A 206 4.26 0.83 -10.25
CA LEU A 206 5.23 1.79 -9.74
C LEU A 206 5.81 2.69 -10.84
N SER A 207 5.72 4.00 -10.63
CA SER A 207 6.40 5.02 -11.42
C SER A 207 7.66 5.50 -10.72
N LEU A 208 8.75 5.71 -11.46
CA LEU A 208 10.01 6.18 -10.89
C LEU A 208 10.28 7.63 -11.29
N SER A 209 10.81 8.40 -10.34
CA SER A 209 11.38 9.74 -10.58
C SER A 209 12.78 9.84 -10.00
N ILE A 210 13.63 10.67 -10.62
CA ILE A 210 15.05 10.76 -10.29
C ILE A 210 15.47 12.22 -10.15
N VAL A 211 16.17 12.55 -9.06
CA VAL A 211 16.67 13.89 -8.76
C VAL A 211 18.16 13.81 -8.40
N GLY A 212 18.92 14.85 -8.75
CA GLY A 212 20.34 14.96 -8.38
C GLY A 212 21.32 14.32 -9.37
N LEU A 213 20.89 14.05 -10.61
CA LEU A 213 21.78 13.53 -11.66
C LEU A 213 22.86 14.56 -12.05
N PRO A 214 24.11 14.12 -12.32
CA PRO A 214 25.13 14.93 -12.96
C PRO A 214 24.68 15.46 -14.33
N ALA A 215 25.24 16.61 -14.73
CA ALA A 215 24.97 17.20 -16.04
C ALA A 215 25.32 16.22 -17.19
N GLY A 216 24.36 16.01 -18.09
CA GLY A 216 24.48 15.11 -19.24
C GLY A 216 23.96 13.69 -19.01
N LEU A 217 23.53 13.35 -17.79
CA LEU A 217 22.71 12.16 -17.54
C LEU A 217 21.22 12.53 -17.47
N SER A 218 20.37 11.63 -17.94
CA SER A 218 18.92 11.76 -17.87
C SER A 218 18.25 10.43 -17.51
N PHE A 219 17.06 10.54 -16.94
CA PHE A 219 16.20 9.38 -16.71
C PHE A 219 15.32 9.13 -17.93
N VAL A 220 15.33 7.89 -18.41
CA VAL A 220 14.47 7.35 -19.45
C VAL A 220 13.58 6.29 -18.79
N ALA A 221 12.30 6.63 -18.68
CA ALA A 221 11.30 5.73 -18.14
C ALA A 221 11.29 4.38 -18.91
N PRO A 222 11.01 3.26 -18.22
CA PRO A 222 10.56 3.20 -16.83
C PRO A 222 11.68 3.09 -15.78
N ARG A 223 12.93 2.76 -16.16
CA ARG A 223 13.97 2.36 -15.18
C ARG A 223 15.41 2.70 -15.54
N THR A 224 15.67 3.40 -16.65
CA THR A 224 17.04 3.55 -17.17
C THR A 224 17.55 4.96 -16.97
N ILE A 225 18.70 5.11 -16.32
CA ILE A 225 19.51 6.34 -16.38
C ILE A 225 20.51 6.16 -17.52
N THR A 226 20.57 7.12 -18.44
CA THR A 226 21.51 7.07 -19.56
C THR A 226 22.08 8.45 -19.88
N GLY A 227 23.12 8.50 -20.69
CA GLY A 227 23.69 9.73 -21.22
C GLY A 227 25.21 9.73 -21.17
N THR A 228 25.79 10.92 -21.17
CA THR A 228 27.25 11.11 -21.08
C THR A 228 27.50 12.26 -20.13
N VAL A 229 28.24 12.00 -19.05
CA VAL A 229 28.57 13.05 -18.10
C VAL A 229 29.41 14.11 -18.83
N SER A 230 28.86 15.32 -18.94
CA SER A 230 29.43 16.38 -19.77
C SER A 230 30.46 17.21 -19.01
N ALA A 231 30.26 17.37 -17.70
CA ALA A 231 31.20 17.99 -16.75
C ALA A 231 30.80 17.58 -15.32
N THR A 232 31.76 17.61 -14.39
CA THR A 232 31.51 17.32 -12.97
C THR A 232 31.63 18.58 -12.13
N ALA A 233 30.63 18.84 -11.29
CA ALA A 233 30.74 19.80 -10.18
C ALA A 233 31.31 19.14 -8.91
N SER A 234 31.19 17.81 -8.80
CA SER A 234 31.66 16.99 -7.68
C SER A 234 32.15 15.64 -8.19
N SER A 235 33.06 14.98 -7.46
CA SER A 235 33.46 13.59 -7.72
C SER A 235 32.45 12.56 -7.20
N PHE A 236 31.45 12.99 -6.43
CA PHE A 236 30.41 12.14 -5.86
C PHE A 236 29.04 12.82 -5.91
N TYR A 237 28.02 12.04 -6.27
CA TYR A 237 26.62 12.46 -6.36
C TYR A 237 25.73 11.49 -5.56
N SER A 238 24.88 12.06 -4.71
CA SER A 238 23.79 11.34 -4.06
C SER A 238 22.53 11.49 -4.90
N VAL A 239 22.30 10.57 -5.83
CA VAL A 239 21.15 10.61 -6.72
C VAL A 239 19.94 9.99 -6.00
N THR A 240 18.87 10.76 -5.82
CA THR A 240 17.64 10.28 -5.18
C THR A 240 16.76 9.61 -6.22
N VAL A 241 16.37 8.36 -5.96
CA VAL A 241 15.42 7.59 -6.76
C VAL A 241 14.16 7.39 -5.94
N THR A 242 13.03 7.89 -6.43
CA THR A 242 11.73 7.78 -5.76
C THR A 242 10.81 6.87 -6.56
N ALA A 243 10.20 5.90 -5.89
CA ALA A 243 9.10 5.11 -6.42
C ALA A 243 7.77 5.65 -5.89
N THR A 244 6.80 5.79 -6.77
CA THR A 244 5.44 6.22 -6.45
C THR A 244 4.44 5.23 -7.02
N ASP A 245 3.57 4.69 -6.17
CA ASP A 245 2.47 3.82 -6.59
C ASP A 245 1.34 4.60 -7.29
N ALA A 246 0.39 3.88 -7.87
CA ALA A 246 -0.81 4.48 -8.45
C ALA A 246 -1.69 5.20 -7.40
N GLY A 247 -1.47 4.89 -6.12
CA GLY A 247 -2.10 5.52 -4.99
C GLY A 247 -1.42 6.79 -4.47
N GLY A 248 -0.36 7.29 -5.13
CA GLY A 248 0.40 8.45 -4.71
C GLY A 248 1.31 8.23 -3.49
N GLY A 249 1.31 7.02 -2.90
CA GLY A 249 2.28 6.62 -1.88
C GLY A 249 3.68 6.62 -2.48
N SER A 250 4.69 7.05 -1.72
CA SER A 250 6.05 7.13 -2.25
C SER A 250 7.14 6.80 -1.23
N ILE A 251 8.23 6.26 -1.74
CA ILE A 251 9.45 5.96 -0.99
C ILE A 251 10.68 6.29 -1.83
N SER A 252 11.77 6.67 -1.17
CA SER A 252 13.02 7.00 -1.85
C SER A 252 14.18 6.15 -1.37
N THR A 253 15.13 5.90 -2.28
CA THR A 253 16.46 5.37 -1.96
C THR A 253 17.53 6.17 -2.71
N ILE A 254 18.79 5.97 -2.36
CA ILE A 254 19.92 6.68 -2.96
C ILE A 254 20.65 5.75 -3.92
N LEU A 255 20.92 6.23 -5.13
CA LEU A 255 21.96 5.74 -6.01
C LEU A 255 23.26 6.52 -5.70
N PRO A 256 24.26 5.88 -5.07
CA PRO A 256 25.57 6.50 -4.86
C PRO A 256 26.34 6.47 -6.18
N LEU A 257 26.60 7.64 -6.78
CA LEU A 257 27.30 7.73 -8.06
C LEU A 257 28.64 8.44 -7.89
N SER A 258 29.73 7.67 -8.03
CA SER A 258 31.07 8.23 -8.12
C SER A 258 31.37 8.60 -9.56
N VAL A 259 31.86 9.81 -9.79
CA VAL A 259 32.26 10.24 -11.13
C VAL A 259 33.75 10.49 -11.13
N SER A 260 34.48 9.62 -11.84
CA SER A 260 35.89 9.87 -12.14
C SER A 260 36.00 10.87 -13.26
N PRO A 261 37.03 11.74 -13.23
CA PRO A 261 37.40 12.49 -14.41
C PRO A 261 37.46 11.53 -15.60
N GLY A 262 36.87 11.95 -16.71
CA GLY A 262 37.16 11.38 -18.02
C GLY A 262 38.66 11.24 -18.11
N SER A 263 39.17 10.11 -18.61
CA SER A 263 40.60 9.93 -18.82
C SER A 263 41.13 11.24 -19.40
N GLY A 264 41.76 12.04 -18.53
CA GLY A 264 42.51 13.20 -18.94
C GLY A 264 43.42 12.60 -19.98
N CYS A 265 43.42 13.18 -21.17
CA CYS A 265 44.21 12.59 -22.24
C CYS A 265 45.67 12.75 -21.80
N ALA A 266 46.20 11.73 -21.11
CA ALA A 266 47.40 11.84 -20.30
C ALA A 266 48.60 12.26 -21.15
N SER A 267 48.51 11.94 -22.44
CA SER A 267 49.27 12.52 -23.53
C SER A 267 48.32 12.97 -24.64
N MET A 268 47.84 14.20 -24.58
CA MET A 268 47.18 14.82 -25.73
C MET A 268 48.26 15.21 -26.74
N TYR A 269 48.10 14.85 -28.02
CA TYR A 269 49.06 15.23 -29.06
C TYR A 269 48.38 15.55 -30.38
N THR A 270 49.06 16.31 -31.22
CA THR A 270 48.51 16.71 -32.52
C THR A 270 48.65 15.59 -33.53
N VAL A 271 47.58 15.21 -34.22
CA VAL A 271 47.58 14.15 -35.25
C VAL A 271 47.78 14.66 -36.67
N LYS A 272 47.62 15.96 -36.90
CA LYS A 272 47.82 16.63 -38.20
C LYS A 272 48.10 18.12 -38.02
N VAL A 273 48.54 18.80 -39.08
CA VAL A 273 48.59 20.27 -39.14
C VAL A 273 47.18 20.84 -39.08
N GLY A 274 46.95 21.90 -38.31
CA GLY A 274 45.65 22.56 -38.27
C GLY A 274 45.49 23.64 -37.19
N ASN A 275 44.24 24.04 -36.92
CA ASN A 275 43.94 25.09 -35.94
C ASN A 275 43.77 24.50 -34.53
N TRP A 276 44.19 25.25 -33.50
CA TRP A 276 44.06 24.85 -32.09
C TRP A 276 42.61 24.55 -31.70
N SER A 277 41.67 25.30 -32.27
CA SER A 277 40.23 25.18 -32.03
C SER A 277 39.56 24.03 -32.80
N ASP A 278 40.30 23.29 -33.63
CA ASP A 278 39.77 22.12 -34.33
C ASP A 278 40.04 20.86 -33.51
N ALA A 279 38.97 20.26 -32.97
CA ALA A 279 39.04 19.04 -32.17
C ALA A 279 39.69 17.86 -32.92
N SER A 280 39.60 17.83 -34.25
CA SER A 280 40.19 16.77 -35.08
C SER A 280 41.71 16.86 -35.23
N VAL A 281 42.32 17.98 -34.80
CA VAL A 281 43.77 18.14 -34.73
C VAL A 281 44.35 17.38 -33.53
N TRP A 282 43.54 17.08 -32.52
CA TRP A 282 43.98 16.51 -31.25
C TRP A 282 43.65 15.02 -31.15
N SER A 283 44.60 14.22 -30.65
CA SER A 283 44.47 12.75 -30.50
C SER A 283 43.28 12.31 -29.65
N CYS A 284 42.78 13.21 -28.81
CA CYS A 284 41.68 12.96 -27.88
C CYS A 284 40.32 13.41 -28.45
N GLY A 285 40.28 13.87 -29.71
CA GLY A 285 39.04 14.30 -30.37
C GLY A 285 38.36 15.51 -29.73
N ARG A 286 39.09 16.32 -28.94
CA ARG A 286 38.60 17.54 -28.28
C ARG A 286 39.66 18.62 -28.19
N ILE A 287 39.23 19.87 -28.03
CA ILE A 287 40.12 21.02 -27.81
C ILE A 287 40.77 20.89 -26.41
N PRO A 288 42.08 21.19 -26.26
CA PRO A 288 42.75 21.18 -24.97
C PRO A 288 42.19 22.20 -23.98
N VAL A 289 42.16 21.81 -22.70
CA VAL A 289 41.77 22.65 -21.56
C VAL A 289 42.95 22.88 -20.61
N SER A 290 42.77 23.72 -19.59
CA SER A 290 43.85 24.15 -18.68
C SER A 290 44.50 23.04 -17.84
N THR A 291 43.95 21.82 -17.84
CA THR A 291 44.52 20.64 -17.16
C THR A 291 45.21 19.66 -18.11
N ASP A 292 45.24 19.92 -19.42
CA ASP A 292 45.83 19.00 -20.40
C ASP A 292 47.32 19.29 -20.63
N VAL A 293 48.16 18.27 -20.54
CA VAL A 293 49.51 18.32 -21.10
C VAL A 293 49.42 17.94 -22.58
N VAL A 294 49.80 18.87 -23.46
CA VAL A 294 49.73 18.68 -24.92
C VAL A 294 51.11 18.55 -25.54
N THR A 295 51.27 17.64 -26.50
CA THR A 295 52.47 17.47 -27.31
C THR A 295 52.19 17.86 -28.76
N LEU A 296 52.85 18.91 -29.25
CA LEU A 296 52.76 19.29 -30.65
C LEU A 296 53.76 18.45 -31.46
N ASN A 297 53.22 17.52 -32.25
CA ASN A 297 53.94 16.77 -33.30
C ASN A 297 53.88 17.45 -34.66
N HIS A 298 52.92 18.36 -34.83
CA HIS A 298 52.65 19.08 -36.07
C HIS A 298 52.54 20.58 -35.81
N ALA A 299 52.51 21.38 -36.87
CA ALA A 299 52.23 22.80 -36.77
C ALA A 299 50.76 23.04 -36.38
N VAL A 300 50.52 23.78 -35.29
CA VAL A 300 49.18 24.17 -34.85
C VAL A 300 49.07 25.68 -34.78
N SER A 301 48.00 26.23 -35.33
CA SER A 301 47.74 27.68 -35.37
C SER A 301 46.68 28.11 -34.36
N LEU A 302 46.93 29.18 -33.61
CA LEU A 302 45.92 29.89 -32.83
C LEU A 302 45.38 31.05 -33.68
N SER A 303 44.07 31.05 -33.94
CA SER A 303 43.39 32.04 -34.78
C SER A 303 43.43 33.45 -34.18
N THR A 304 43.21 34.48 -34.99
CA THR A 304 43.15 35.88 -34.54
C THR A 304 42.15 36.05 -33.39
N ASN A 305 42.54 36.75 -32.33
CA ASN A 305 41.75 36.96 -31.10
C ASN A 305 41.37 35.68 -30.33
N TYR A 306 41.95 34.52 -30.63
CA TYR A 306 41.63 33.27 -29.92
C TYR A 306 42.53 33.04 -28.71
N GLN A 307 41.95 32.53 -27.62
CA GLN A 307 42.68 32.10 -26.43
C GLN A 307 42.66 30.57 -26.30
N GLY A 308 43.81 29.93 -26.56
CA GLY A 308 44.01 28.51 -26.27
C GLY A 308 44.29 28.26 -24.78
N LEU A 309 43.94 27.07 -24.29
CA LEU A 309 44.21 26.62 -22.92
C LEU A 309 45.02 25.33 -22.95
N ALA A 310 45.98 25.18 -22.04
CA ALA A 310 46.69 23.92 -21.78
C ALA A 310 47.27 23.97 -20.35
N GLN A 311 47.62 22.85 -19.73
CA GLN A 311 48.47 22.85 -18.53
C GLN A 311 49.93 23.15 -18.91
N ARG A 312 50.44 22.44 -19.93
CA ARG A 312 51.79 22.63 -20.49
C ARG A 312 51.81 22.18 -21.95
N VAL A 313 52.65 22.82 -22.76
CA VAL A 313 52.93 22.42 -24.15
C VAL A 313 54.32 21.81 -24.25
N ILE A 314 54.41 20.64 -24.88
CA ILE A 314 55.64 19.92 -25.22
C ILE A 314 55.79 19.96 -26.74
N TYR A 315 56.99 20.22 -27.24
CA TYR A 315 57.27 20.25 -28.68
C TYR A 315 58.11 19.03 -29.06
N SER A 316 57.69 18.29 -30.08
CA SER A 316 58.49 17.22 -30.69
C SER A 316 58.99 17.64 -32.09
N GLN A 317 59.71 16.76 -32.79
CA GLN A 317 60.28 17.07 -34.09
C GLN A 317 59.18 17.37 -35.13
N GLY A 318 59.11 18.63 -35.60
CA GLY A 318 58.07 19.10 -36.52
C GLY A 318 56.92 19.85 -35.83
N GLY A 319 56.85 19.80 -34.50
CA GLY A 319 55.90 20.56 -33.68
C GLY A 319 56.23 22.05 -33.65
N ARG A 320 55.25 22.90 -33.93
CA ARG A 320 55.36 24.35 -33.70
C ARG A 320 54.01 24.97 -33.43
N LEU A 321 54.00 26.02 -32.62
CA LEU A 321 52.82 26.83 -32.36
C LEU A 321 52.90 28.10 -33.19
N VAL A 322 51.89 28.34 -34.03
CA VAL A 322 51.77 29.54 -34.86
C VAL A 322 50.73 30.48 -34.24
N MET A 323 51.17 31.66 -33.82
CA MET A 323 50.32 32.66 -33.18
C MET A 323 49.84 33.67 -34.21
N SER A 324 48.53 33.84 -34.38
CA SER A 324 47.95 34.94 -35.17
C SER A 324 47.82 36.23 -34.33
N SER A 325 47.45 37.34 -34.96
CA SER A 325 47.24 38.64 -34.30
C SER A 325 46.33 38.53 -33.08
N ASN A 326 46.76 39.08 -31.94
CA ASN A 326 46.04 39.07 -30.66
C ASN A 326 45.65 37.69 -30.11
N SER A 327 46.17 36.59 -30.68
CA SER A 327 45.99 35.26 -30.11
C SER A 327 46.79 35.10 -28.83
N ARG A 328 46.31 34.26 -27.92
CA ARG A 328 46.97 33.97 -26.63
C ARG A 328 46.90 32.49 -26.33
N LEU A 329 47.94 31.97 -25.67
CA LEU A 329 47.90 30.66 -25.05
C LEU A 329 48.02 30.86 -23.54
N ARG A 330 47.01 30.43 -22.78
CA ARG A 330 47.03 30.46 -21.33
C ARG A 330 47.41 29.08 -20.82
N LEU A 331 48.55 29.01 -20.14
CA LEU A 331 48.99 27.82 -19.43
C LEU A 331 48.37 27.81 -18.02
N GLY A 332 47.75 26.70 -17.65
CA GLY A 332 47.23 26.46 -16.30
C GLY A 332 48.30 25.85 -15.42
N GLY A 333 48.53 26.44 -14.25
CA GLY A 333 49.34 25.86 -13.20
C GLY A 333 48.70 26.14 -11.85
N ASN A 334 48.86 25.21 -10.91
CA ASN A 334 48.89 25.58 -9.49
C ASN A 334 50.06 26.53 -9.25
#